data_AF-A0A4P8NK66-F1
#
_entry.id   AF-A0A4P8NK66-F1
#
_cell.length_a   1.000
_cell.length_b   1.000
_cell.length_c   1.000
_cell.angle_alpha   90.00
_cell.angle_beta   90.00
_cell.angle_gamma   90.00
#
_symmetry.space_group_name_H-M   'P 1'
#
loop_
_entity.id
_entity.type
_entity.pdbx_description
1 polymer ?
#
loop_
_entity_poly.entity_id
_entity_poly.type
_entity_poly.pdbx_seq_one_letter_code
_entity_poly.pdbx_strand_id
1 'polypeptide(L)'
;ELLNEGEGYDITTGVFTAPTAGLYMFTVHMCNYYSRYIQYGIVVEDNVVASSMQNDSTDRSCSSVNTVVRVNKGERVYVKCTVGSLIQRIVND
;
A
#
# COMPACT_ATOMS: atom_id res chain seq x y z
N GLU A 1 7.03 -4.02 12.73
CA GLU A 1 7.76 -4.46 11.52
C GLU A 1 8.51 -5.74 11.84
N LEU A 2 8.68 -6.63 10.85
CA LEU A 2 9.44 -7.87 11.03
C LEU A 2 10.86 -7.79 10.43
N LEU A 3 11.10 -6.93 9.43
CA LEU A 3 12.38 -6.77 8.74
C LEU A 3 12.47 -5.38 8.08
N ASN A 4 13.61 -4.68 8.21
CA ASN A 4 13.88 -3.36 7.59
C ASN A 4 15.31 -3.21 7.06
N GLU A 5 15.81 -4.16 6.29
CA GLU A 5 17.18 -4.08 5.80
C GLU A 5 17.37 -2.87 4.86
N GLY A 6 18.34 -2.02 5.18
CA GLY A 6 18.61 -0.79 4.44
C GLY A 6 17.79 0.41 4.92
N GLU A 7 16.97 0.26 5.97
CA GLU A 7 16.25 1.35 6.66
C GLU A 7 15.40 2.21 5.71
N GLY A 8 14.87 1.59 4.66
CA GLY A 8 14.05 2.26 3.65
C GLY A 8 12.59 2.40 4.07
N TYR A 9 12.12 1.60 5.03
CA TYR A 9 10.73 1.64 5.51
C TYR A 9 10.62 2.42 6.81
N ASP A 10 9.72 3.39 6.85
CA ASP A 10 9.37 4.11 8.07
C ASP A 10 8.17 3.44 8.74
N ILE A 11 8.40 2.85 9.91
CA ILE A 11 7.38 2.13 10.67
C ILE A 11 6.29 3.04 11.24
N THR A 12 6.56 4.32 11.40
CA THR A 12 5.61 5.28 11.97
C THR A 12 4.58 5.70 10.93
N THR A 13 5.03 5.91 9.69
CA THR A 13 4.18 6.38 8.58
C THR A 13 3.69 5.25 7.66
N GLY A 14 4.38 4.10 7.66
CA GLY A 14 4.14 3.00 6.74
C GLY A 14 4.63 3.26 5.32
N VAL A 15 5.54 4.22 5.14
CA VAL A 15 6.07 4.63 3.83
C VAL A 15 7.43 3.98 3.60
N PHE A 16 7.60 3.35 2.45
CA PHE A 16 8.90 2.94 1.94
C PHE A 16 9.51 4.05 1.07
N THR A 17 10.72 4.47 1.34
CA THR A 17 11.50 5.40 0.51
C THR A 17 12.65 4.66 -0.14
N ALA A 18 12.71 4.65 -1.47
CA ALA A 18 13.70 3.85 -2.18
C ALA A 18 15.14 4.35 -1.92
N PRO A 19 16.04 3.54 -1.34
CA PRO A 19 17.41 3.96 -1.06
C PRO A 19 18.27 4.05 -2.33
N THR A 20 17.87 3.35 -3.38
CA THR A 20 18.51 3.33 -4.71
C THR A 20 17.45 3.31 -5.81
N ALA A 21 17.83 3.65 -7.04
CA ALA A 21 16.93 3.52 -8.18
C ALA A 21 16.95 2.06 -8.68
N GLY A 22 15.78 1.47 -8.91
CA GLY A 22 15.70 0.05 -9.27
C GLY A 22 14.30 -0.45 -9.58
N LEU A 23 14.19 -1.75 -9.88
CA LEU A 23 12.92 -2.46 -9.92
C LEU A 23 12.65 -3.07 -8.53
N TYR A 24 11.47 -2.80 -8.01
CA TYR A 24 11.02 -3.27 -6.71
C TYR A 24 9.76 -4.11 -6.88
N MET A 25 9.62 -5.15 -6.07
CA MET A 25 8.39 -5.94 -5.97
C MET A 25 7.65 -5.58 -4.69
N PHE A 26 6.41 -5.14 -4.83
CA PHE A 26 5.52 -4.87 -3.70
C PHE A 26 4.37 -5.86 -3.72
N THR A 27 4.06 -6.42 -2.56
CA THR A 27 2.93 -7.33 -2.38
C THR A 27 2.15 -6.89 -1.14
N VAL A 28 0.84 -6.76 -1.28
CA VAL A 28 -0.04 -6.31 -0.21
C VAL A 28 -1.25 -7.23 -0.12
N HIS A 29 -1.52 -7.70 1.10
CA HIS A 29 -2.68 -8.51 1.44
C HIS A 29 -3.52 -7.77 2.47
N MET A 30 -4.80 -7.59 2.21
CA MET A 30 -5.73 -6.97 3.15
C MET A 30 -6.94 -7.86 3.35
N CYS A 31 -7.28 -8.10 4.61
CA CYS A 31 -8.46 -8.86 5.01
C CYS A 31 -9.43 -7.95 5.75
N ASN A 32 -10.72 -8.16 5.54
CA ASN A 32 -11.78 -7.51 6.28
C ASN A 32 -12.85 -8.53 6.68
N TYR A 33 -13.73 -8.11 7.58
CA TYR A 33 -14.89 -8.90 7.99
C TYR A 33 -16.01 -8.82 6.96
N TYR A 34 -16.96 -9.75 7.05
CA TYR A 34 -18.18 -9.77 6.24
C TYR A 34 -18.90 -8.42 6.25
N SER A 35 -19.62 -8.12 5.16
CA SER A 35 -20.37 -6.89 4.95
C SER A 35 -19.53 -5.62 5.04
N ARG A 36 -18.22 -5.73 4.75
CA ARG A 36 -17.32 -4.59 4.58
C ARG A 36 -16.79 -4.55 3.16
N TYR A 37 -16.55 -3.34 2.70
CA TYR A 37 -15.94 -3.06 1.41
C TYR A 37 -14.55 -2.48 1.64
N ILE A 38 -13.55 -2.99 0.91
CA ILE A 38 -12.21 -2.39 0.87
C ILE A 38 -11.80 -2.19 -0.58
N GLN A 39 -11.22 -1.03 -0.87
CA GLN A 39 -10.46 -0.81 -2.09
C GLN A 39 -9.18 -0.09 -1.72
N TYR A 40 -8.06 -0.60 -2.19
CA TYR A 40 -6.76 -0.05 -1.88
C TYR A 40 -5.80 -0.20 -3.04
N GLY A 41 -4.75 0.62 -3.03
CA GLY A 41 -3.73 0.60 -4.06
C GLY A 41 -2.33 0.80 -3.50
N ILE A 42 -1.37 0.22 -4.20
CA ILE A 42 0.05 0.52 -4.07
C ILE A 42 0.30 1.79 -4.87
N VAL A 43 0.92 2.78 -4.22
CA VAL A 43 1.17 4.11 -4.78
C VAL A 43 2.65 4.34 -4.88
N VAL A 44 3.13 4.85 -6.00
CA VAL A 44 4.46 5.44 -6.14
C VAL A 44 4.29 6.95 -6.30
N GLU A 45 4.77 7.71 -5.32
CA GLU A 45 4.48 9.13 -5.12
C GLU A 45 2.97 9.43 -5.12
N ASP A 46 2.42 9.81 -6.28
CA ASP A 46 1.00 10.15 -6.46
C ASP A 46 0.24 9.14 -7.33
N ASN A 47 0.96 8.22 -7.99
CA ASN A 47 0.41 7.32 -8.99
C ASN A 47 0.03 5.97 -8.36
N VAL A 48 -1.24 5.58 -8.49
CA VAL A 48 -1.66 4.21 -8.16
C VAL A 48 -1.13 3.28 -9.25
N VAL A 49 -0.18 2.42 -8.90
CA VAL A 49 0.49 1.52 -9.85
C VAL A 49 -0.14 0.12 -9.88
N ALA A 50 -0.86 -0.24 -8.82
CA ALA A 50 -1.69 -1.43 -8.77
C ALA A 50 -2.75 -1.26 -7.68
N SER A 51 -3.91 -1.89 -7.86
CA SER A 51 -5.01 -1.83 -6.88
C SER A 51 -5.72 -3.15 -6.75
N SER A 52 -6.37 -3.36 -5.61
CA SER A 52 -7.32 -4.45 -5.42
C SER A 52 -8.53 -3.98 -4.66
N MET A 53 -9.59 -4.76 -4.79
CA MET A 53 -10.84 -4.53 -4.10
C MET A 53 -11.38 -5.85 -3.58
N GLN A 54 -12.07 -5.77 -2.47
CA GLN A 54 -12.86 -6.88 -1.96
C GLN A 54 -14.21 -6.34 -1.49
N ASN A 55 -15.23 -7.15 -1.71
CA ASN A 55 -16.56 -6.94 -1.20
C ASN A 55 -17.21 -8.32 -0.99
N ASP A 56 -17.32 -8.72 0.27
CA ASP A 56 -17.92 -9.99 0.65
C ASP A 56 -18.95 -9.74 1.73
N SER A 57 -20.17 -10.23 1.50
CA SER A 57 -21.32 -10.00 2.35
C SER A 57 -21.48 -11.07 3.43
N THR A 58 -20.84 -12.22 3.31
CA THR A 58 -21.12 -13.39 4.15
C THR A 58 -19.93 -13.80 4.99
N ASP A 59 -18.72 -13.67 4.45
CA ASP A 59 -17.53 -14.25 5.06
C ASP A 59 -16.43 -13.21 5.29
N ARG A 60 -15.50 -13.58 6.18
CA ARG A 60 -14.21 -12.90 6.24
C ARG A 60 -13.44 -13.30 5.00
N SER A 61 -13.07 -12.32 4.18
CA SER A 61 -12.21 -12.57 3.04
C SER A 61 -11.07 -11.56 2.94
N CYS A 62 -10.11 -11.93 2.11
CA CYS A 62 -8.91 -11.16 1.87
C CYS A 62 -8.76 -10.93 0.39
N SER A 63 -8.25 -9.77 0.03
CA SER A 63 -7.75 -9.50 -1.31
C SER A 63 -6.25 -9.28 -1.26
N SER A 64 -5.63 -9.45 -2.43
CA SER A 64 -4.20 -9.33 -2.61
C SER A 64 -3.93 -8.52 -3.87
N VAL A 65 -2.80 -7.80 -3.88
CA VAL A 65 -2.26 -7.14 -5.06
C VAL A 65 -0.75 -7.22 -5.03
N ASN A 66 -0.15 -7.43 -6.20
CA ASN A 66 1.29 -7.36 -6.39
C ASN A 66 1.61 -6.44 -7.57
N THR A 67 2.83 -5.90 -7.57
CA THR A 67 3.38 -5.18 -8.72
C THR A 67 4.90 -5.25 -8.72
N VAL A 68 5.47 -5.23 -9.91
CA VAL A 68 6.90 -4.96 -10.12
C VAL A 68 6.98 -3.61 -10.81
N VAL A 69 7.56 -2.62 -10.12
CA VAL A 69 7.58 -1.23 -10.59
C VAL A 69 8.97 -0.64 -10.44
N ARG A 70 9.35 0.23 -11.39
CA ARG A 70 10.58 1.01 -11.28
C ARG A 70 10.34 2.17 -10.31
N VAL A 71 11.19 2.29 -9.31
CA VAL A 71 11.16 3.35 -8.32
C VAL A 71 12.52 4.04 -8.33
N ASN A 72 12.53 5.36 -8.44
CA ASN A 72 13.74 6.15 -8.39
C ASN A 72 14.18 6.36 -6.95
N LYS A 73 15.49 6.59 -6.75
CA LYS A 73 16.02 6.89 -5.42
C LYS A 73 15.27 8.09 -4.82
N GLY A 74 14.79 7.93 -3.59
CA GLY A 74 14.05 8.95 -2.85
C GLY A 74 12.55 8.98 -3.11
N GLU A 75 12.05 8.23 -4.09
CA GLU A 75 10.60 8.11 -4.29
C GLU A 75 9.97 7.23 -3.20
N ARG A 76 8.75 7.61 -2.84
CA ARG A 76 7.94 7.02 -1.78
C ARG A 76 6.94 6.03 -2.34
N VAL A 77 6.83 4.89 -1.67
CA VAL A 77 5.86 3.84 -1.94
C VAL A 77 5.04 3.58 -0.68
N TYR A 78 3.72 3.57 -0.82
CA TYR A 78 2.81 3.35 0.29
C TYR A 78 1.49 2.76 -0.17
N VAL A 79 0.72 2.23 0.77
CA VAL A 79 -0.62 1.68 0.51
C VAL A 79 -1.65 2.72 0.92
N LYS A 80 -2.60 3.02 0.03
CA LYS A 80 -3.73 3.91 0.35
C LYS A 80 -5.06 3.23 0.11
N CYS A 81 -6.05 3.55 0.95
CA CYS A 81 -7.45 3.29 0.62
C CYS A 81 -7.85 4.18 -0.57
N THR A 82 -8.51 3.61 -1.58
CA THR A 82 -8.92 4.33 -2.80
C THR A 82 -10.43 4.54 -2.90
N VAL A 83 -11.20 4.12 -1.90
CA VAL A 83 -12.64 4.40 -1.78
C VAL A 83 -12.96 5.15 -0.49
N GLY A 84 -13.94 6.05 -0.61
CA GLY A 84 -14.45 6.88 0.48
C GLY A 84 -13.74 8.23 0.52
N SER A 85 -14.48 9.29 0.85
CA SER A 85 -14.02 10.69 0.98
C SER A 85 -12.96 10.92 2.06
N LEU A 86 -12.38 9.86 2.61
CA LEU A 86 -11.17 9.91 3.40
C LEU A 86 -10.01 9.56 2.46
N ILE A 87 -9.75 10.47 1.52
CA ILE A 87 -8.37 10.74 1.12
C ILE A 87 -7.65 10.85 2.45
N GLN A 88 -6.81 9.86 2.76
CA GLN A 88 -6.01 9.82 3.98
C GLN A 88 -5.28 11.16 3.99
N ARG A 89 -5.82 12.12 4.77
CA ARG A 89 -5.07 13.30 5.16
C ARG A 89 -3.83 12.68 5.74
N ILE A 90 -2.69 12.90 5.07
CA ILE A 90 -1.39 12.67 5.67
C ILE A 90 -1.49 13.48 6.96
N VAL A 91 -1.78 12.77 8.06
CA VAL A 91 -1.79 13.36 9.40
C VAL A 91 -0.31 13.50 9.69
N ASN A 92 0.24 14.64 9.24
CA ASN A 92 1.45 15.18 9.78
C ASN A 92 1.09 15.64 11.20
N ASP A 93 1.31 14.77 12.18
CA ASP A 93 1.61 15.17 13.56
C ASP A 93 3.13 15.09 13.76
#